data_AF-A0A4Y2BJ65-F1
#
_entry.id   AF-A0A4Y2BJ65-F1
#
_cell.length_a   1.000
_cell.length_b   1.000
_cell.length_c   1.000
_cell.angle_alpha   90.00
_cell.angle_beta   90.00
_cell.angle_gamma   90.00
#
_symmetry.space_group_name_H-M   'P 1'
#
loop_
_entity.id
_entity.type
_entity.pdbx_description
1 polymer ?
#
loop_
_entity_poly.entity_id
_entity_poly.type
_entity_poly.pdbx_seq_one_letter_code
_entity_poly.pdbx_strand_id
1 'polypeptide(L)'
;MKEMYGEQCIARCTIFLWCRRYEAGRLNIKDFPRPGQAHVVINSATISAVDELIRQNRRITTREIAVELSISTGTVRHIIQKRLGYGKICAQWVPKHLSENQKTARMGVCRPSSFCTEAIHSLPTRWRSIAKYGYCANKIQKSESKSFPTLWDQCVNDDYL
;
A
#
# COMPACT_ATOMS: atom_id res chain seq x y z
N MET A 1 -15.13 52.23 3.60
CA MET A 1 -14.32 50.99 3.60
C MET A 1 -12.83 51.28 3.73
N LYS A 2 -12.20 52.03 2.81
CA LYS A 2 -10.77 52.41 2.92
C LYS A 2 -10.45 53.21 4.19
N GLU A 3 -11.39 54.01 4.67
CA GLU A 3 -11.27 54.74 5.93
C GLU A 3 -11.19 53.85 7.18
N MET A 4 -11.83 52.67 7.16
CA MET A 4 -11.90 51.77 8.33
C MET A 4 -10.87 50.63 8.25
N TYR A 5 -10.54 50.16 7.04
CA TYR A 5 -9.67 49.00 6.81
C TYR A 5 -8.33 49.36 6.14
N GLY A 6 -8.11 50.65 5.82
CA GLY A 6 -6.88 51.14 5.20
C GLY A 6 -6.54 50.39 3.90
N GLU A 7 -5.29 49.96 3.80
CA GLU A 7 -4.76 49.21 2.65
C GLU A 7 -5.21 47.74 2.61
N GLN A 8 -5.67 47.20 3.73
CA GLN A 8 -6.22 45.83 3.82
C GLN A 8 -7.69 45.76 3.36
N CYS A 9 -8.20 46.83 2.75
CA CYS A 9 -9.55 46.88 2.23
C CYS A 9 -9.73 45.96 1.01
N ILE A 10 -10.78 45.16 1.03
CA ILE A 10 -11.20 44.35 -0.12
C ILE A 10 -11.58 45.27 -1.29
N ALA A 11 -11.23 44.87 -2.52
CA ALA A 11 -11.59 45.60 -3.72
C ALA A 11 -13.11 45.77 -3.89
N ARG A 12 -13.53 46.94 -4.41
CA ARG A 12 -14.96 47.28 -4.60
C ARG A 12 -15.69 46.25 -5.46
N CYS A 13 -15.04 45.65 -6.46
CA CYS A 13 -15.60 44.60 -7.30
C CYS A 13 -15.96 43.32 -6.50
N THR A 14 -15.11 42.92 -5.56
CA THR A 14 -15.34 41.74 -4.70
C THR A 14 -16.52 41.98 -3.76
N ILE A 15 -16.67 43.22 -3.24
CA ILE A 15 -17.81 43.59 -2.38
C ILE A 15 -19.13 43.44 -3.15
N PHE A 16 -19.22 43.99 -4.37
CA PHE A 16 -20.43 43.82 -5.19
C PHE A 16 -20.73 42.37 -5.54
N LEU A 17 -19.69 41.57 -5.81
CA LEU A 17 -19.85 40.14 -6.06
C LEU A 17 -20.43 39.40 -4.84
N TRP A 18 -20.02 39.79 -3.62
CA TRP A 18 -20.59 39.25 -2.38
C TRP A 18 -22.02 39.71 -2.13
N CYS A 19 -22.35 40.99 -2.36
CA CYS A 19 -23.73 41.49 -2.27
C CYS A 19 -24.68 40.71 -3.18
N ARG A 20 -24.31 40.51 -4.45
CA ARG A 20 -25.09 39.71 -5.41
C ARG A 20 -25.29 38.27 -4.95
N ARG A 21 -24.25 37.65 -4.37
CA ARG A 21 -24.34 36.27 -3.84
C ARG A 21 -25.25 36.19 -2.62
N TYR A 22 -25.21 37.19 -1.76
CA TYR A 22 -26.07 37.28 -0.59
C TYR A 22 -27.54 37.46 -0.98
N GLU A 23 -27.83 38.36 -1.93
CA GLU A 23 -29.16 38.52 -2.54
C GLU A 23 -29.67 37.24 -3.20
N ALA A 24 -28.76 36.46 -3.81
CA ALA A 24 -29.05 35.13 -4.35
C ALA A 24 -29.22 34.03 -3.28
N GLY A 25 -29.29 34.38 -1.99
CA GLY A 25 -29.54 33.46 -0.89
C GLY A 25 -28.31 32.73 -0.34
N ARG A 26 -27.08 33.10 -0.75
CA ARG A 26 -25.86 32.52 -0.16
C ARG A 26 -25.59 33.14 1.22
N LEU A 27 -25.89 32.38 2.27
CA LEU A 27 -25.59 32.72 3.66
C LEU A 27 -24.24 32.17 4.15
N ASN A 28 -23.65 31.21 3.43
CA ASN A 28 -22.37 30.61 3.82
C ASN A 28 -21.19 31.51 3.43
N ILE A 29 -20.46 31.96 4.46
CA ILE A 29 -19.26 32.80 4.36
C ILE A 29 -18.05 32.00 3.86
N LYS A 30 -18.00 30.68 4.12
CA LYS A 30 -16.88 29.85 3.68
C LYS A 30 -16.88 29.72 2.15
N ASP A 31 -15.67 29.62 1.59
CA ASP A 31 -15.47 29.28 0.19
C ASP A 31 -16.12 27.92 -0.11
N PHE A 32 -16.87 27.85 -1.22
CA PHE A 32 -17.31 26.56 -1.74
C PHE A 32 -16.09 25.75 -2.19
N PRO A 33 -16.19 24.41 -2.20
CA PRO A 33 -15.15 23.58 -2.78
C PRO A 33 -14.86 24.11 -4.18
N ARG A 34 -13.62 24.59 -4.39
CA ARG A 34 -13.19 25.04 -5.70
C ARG A 34 -13.21 23.81 -6.60
N PRO A 35 -13.80 23.87 -7.80
CA PRO A 35 -13.64 22.81 -8.76
C PRO A 35 -12.12 22.67 -8.97
N GLY A 36 -11.56 21.56 -8.50
CA GLY A 36 -10.17 21.23 -8.75
C GLY A 36 -9.96 21.04 -10.25
N GLN A 37 -8.70 20.98 -10.68
CA GLN A 37 -8.40 20.52 -12.02
C GLN A 37 -8.96 19.10 -12.17
N ALA A 38 -10.00 18.94 -13.00
CA ALA A 38 -10.45 17.62 -13.38
C ALA A 38 -9.24 16.92 -14.01
N HIS A 39 -8.84 15.78 -13.45
CA HIS A 39 -7.88 14.89 -14.11
C HIS A 39 -8.59 14.27 -15.33
N VAL A 40 -8.82 15.08 -16.37
CA VAL A 40 -9.39 14.67 -17.67
C VAL A 40 -8.55 13.55 -18.30
N VAL A 41 -7.31 13.37 -17.84
CA VAL A 41 -6.36 12.36 -18.32
C VAL A 41 -6.58 10.96 -17.70
N ILE A 42 -7.30 10.82 -16.59
CA ILE A 42 -7.47 9.52 -15.92
C ILE A 42 -8.77 8.87 -16.38
N ASN A 43 -8.70 8.11 -17.47
CA ASN A 43 -9.81 7.29 -17.96
C ASN A 43 -9.87 5.95 -17.24
N SER A 44 -11.06 5.34 -17.16
CA SER A 44 -11.22 3.98 -16.61
C SER A 44 -10.31 2.96 -17.30
N ALA A 45 -10.16 3.07 -18.63
CA ALA A 45 -9.25 2.23 -19.40
C ALA A 45 -7.78 2.34 -18.94
N THR A 46 -7.29 3.56 -18.66
CA THR A 46 -5.93 3.75 -18.15
C THR A 46 -5.74 3.18 -16.74
N ILE A 47 -6.77 3.25 -15.89
CA ILE A 47 -6.73 2.65 -14.56
C ILE A 47 -6.62 1.12 -14.68
N SER A 48 -7.43 0.51 -15.55
CA SER A 48 -7.40 -0.94 -15.78
C SER A 48 -6.06 -1.40 -16.35
N ALA A 49 -5.51 -0.68 -17.32
CA ALA A 49 -4.20 -1.01 -17.90
C ALA A 49 -3.09 -0.97 -16.83
N VAL A 50 -3.08 0.04 -15.94
CA VAL A 50 -2.15 0.10 -14.81
C VAL A 50 -2.34 -1.10 -13.86
N ASP A 51 -3.58 -1.48 -13.55
CA ASP A 51 -3.84 -2.63 -12.67
C ASP A 51 -3.36 -3.95 -13.30
N GLU A 52 -3.56 -4.14 -14.60
CA GLU A 52 -3.09 -5.32 -15.34
C GLU A 52 -1.57 -5.46 -15.31
N LEU A 53 -0.83 -4.37 -15.58
CA LEU A 53 0.64 -4.37 -15.53
C LEU A 53 1.16 -4.74 -14.14
N ILE A 54 0.54 -4.19 -13.08
CA ILE A 54 0.90 -4.51 -11.70
C ILE A 54 0.58 -5.97 -11.36
N ARG A 55 -0.51 -6.53 -11.89
CA ARG A 55 -0.87 -7.95 -11.68
C ARG A 55 0.09 -8.90 -12.37
N GLN A 56 0.55 -8.55 -13.58
CA GLN A 56 1.51 -9.34 -14.34
C GLN A 56 2.89 -9.33 -13.68
N ASN A 57 3.37 -8.16 -13.24
CA ASN A 57 4.65 -8.02 -12.55
C ASN A 57 4.51 -7.19 -11.27
N ARG A 58 4.49 -7.89 -10.12
CA ARG A 58 4.40 -7.25 -8.80
C ARG A 58 5.62 -6.40 -8.41
N ARG A 59 6.70 -6.44 -9.19
CA ARG A 59 7.93 -5.67 -8.97
C ARG A 59 8.12 -4.54 -9.98
N ILE A 60 7.13 -4.28 -10.85
CA ILE A 60 7.21 -3.21 -11.85
C ILE A 60 7.34 -1.83 -11.19
N THR A 61 8.13 -0.96 -11.80
CA THR A 61 8.36 0.41 -11.33
C THR A 61 7.35 1.39 -11.92
N THR A 62 7.14 2.51 -11.22
CA THR A 62 6.28 3.61 -11.72
C THR A 62 6.81 4.24 -13.01
N ARG A 63 8.13 4.21 -13.23
CA ARG A 63 8.76 4.73 -14.44
C ARG A 63 8.51 3.81 -15.63
N GLU A 64 8.61 2.50 -15.45
CA GLU A 64 8.30 1.51 -16.51
C GLU A 64 6.84 1.64 -16.95
N ILE A 65 5.88 1.69 -16.00
CA ILE A 65 4.46 1.90 -16.31
C ILE A 65 4.24 3.23 -17.05
N ALA A 66 4.92 4.30 -16.61
CA ALA A 66 4.81 5.61 -17.23
C ALA A 66 5.26 5.61 -18.69
N VAL A 67 6.36 4.92 -19.00
CA VAL A 67 6.87 4.74 -20.36
C VAL A 67 5.91 3.89 -21.20
N GLU A 68 5.48 2.75 -20.66
CA GLU A 68 4.63 1.80 -21.37
C GLU A 68 3.26 2.39 -21.75
N LEU A 69 2.66 3.17 -20.84
CA LEU A 69 1.38 3.81 -21.06
C LEU A 69 1.49 5.26 -21.57
N SER A 70 2.70 5.77 -21.79
CA SER A 70 2.96 7.16 -22.22
C SER A 70 2.25 8.21 -21.36
N ILE A 71 2.27 8.02 -20.04
CA ILE A 71 1.66 8.90 -19.04
C ILE A 71 2.71 9.44 -18.08
N SER A 72 2.42 10.59 -17.46
CA SER A 72 3.36 11.15 -16.49
C SER A 72 3.50 10.24 -15.26
N THR A 73 4.72 10.15 -14.72
CA THR A 73 5.02 9.38 -13.49
C THR A 73 4.17 9.82 -12.30
N GLY A 74 3.86 11.12 -12.21
CA GLY A 74 2.95 11.67 -11.20
C GLY A 74 1.52 11.13 -11.33
N THR A 75 1.01 11.01 -12.56
CA THR A 75 -0.29 10.41 -12.85
C THR A 75 -0.31 8.92 -12.45
N VAL A 76 0.73 8.16 -12.79
CA VAL A 76 0.86 6.74 -12.39
C VAL A 76 0.80 6.61 -10.87
N ARG A 77 1.63 7.39 -10.16
CA ARG A 77 1.67 7.38 -8.69
C ARG A 77 0.29 7.70 -8.09
N HIS A 78 -0.40 8.69 -8.65
CA HIS A 78 -1.76 9.03 -8.23
C HIS A 78 -2.74 7.88 -8.48
N ILE A 79 -2.71 7.22 -9.64
CA ILE A 79 -3.57 6.07 -9.95
C ILE A 79 -3.33 4.93 -8.95
N ILE A 80 -2.07 4.54 -8.75
CA ILE A 80 -1.69 3.44 -7.86
C ILE A 80 -2.17 3.69 -6.42
N GLN A 81 -1.93 4.90 -5.89
CA GLN A 81 -2.21 5.21 -4.48
C GLN A 81 -3.67 5.62 -4.22
N LYS A 82 -4.26 6.45 -5.09
CA LYS A 82 -5.57 7.07 -4.87
C LYS A 82 -6.71 6.35 -5.57
N ARG A 83 -6.46 5.64 -6.68
CA ARG A 83 -7.51 4.92 -7.42
C ARG A 83 -7.50 3.42 -7.12
N LEU A 84 -6.32 2.79 -7.14
CA LEU A 84 -6.17 1.35 -6.91
C LEU A 84 -5.91 1.00 -5.44
N GLY A 85 -5.34 1.92 -4.66
CA GLY A 85 -5.06 1.72 -3.24
C GLY A 85 -3.87 0.78 -2.96
N TYR A 86 -2.99 0.57 -3.92
CA TYR A 86 -1.79 -0.24 -3.72
C TYR A 86 -0.72 0.50 -2.90
N GLY A 87 -0.02 -0.25 -2.06
CA GLY A 87 1.15 0.22 -1.29
C GLY A 87 2.42 -0.55 -1.67
N LYS A 88 3.58 0.11 -1.52
CA LYS A 88 4.89 -0.53 -1.67
C LYS A 88 5.15 -1.40 -0.44
N ILE A 89 5.53 -2.66 -0.66
CA ILE A 89 6.01 -3.56 0.39
C ILE A 89 7.42 -4.00 0.02
N CYS A 90 8.35 -4.00 0.98
CA CYS A 90 9.71 -4.51 0.75
C CYS A 90 9.69 -6.04 0.67
N ALA A 91 10.49 -6.61 -0.24
CA ALA A 91 10.64 -8.06 -0.32
C ALA A 91 11.24 -8.61 0.98
N GLN A 92 10.67 -9.70 1.49
CA GLN A 92 11.22 -10.39 2.65
C GLN A 92 12.43 -11.22 2.23
N TRP A 93 13.49 -11.20 3.04
CA TRP A 93 14.68 -12.00 2.79
C TRP A 93 14.37 -13.49 3.01
N VAL A 94 14.73 -14.33 2.04
CA VAL A 94 14.52 -15.77 2.10
C VAL A 94 15.89 -16.45 2.24
N PRO A 95 16.18 -17.18 3.34
CA PRO A 95 17.53 -17.70 3.63
C PRO A 95 18.13 -18.63 2.58
N LYS A 96 17.30 -19.36 1.84
CA LYS A 96 17.77 -20.30 0.82
C LYS A 96 16.74 -20.47 -0.27
N HIS A 97 17.21 -20.52 -1.53
CA HIS A 97 16.41 -20.96 -2.65
C HIS A 97 16.26 -22.49 -2.60
N LEU A 98 15.06 -22.97 -2.30
CA LEU A 98 14.79 -24.40 -2.11
C LEU A 98 14.52 -25.09 -3.44
N SER A 99 15.07 -26.29 -3.61
CA SER A 99 14.66 -27.17 -4.71
C SER A 99 13.27 -27.77 -4.43
N GLU A 100 12.61 -28.26 -5.48
CA GLU A 100 11.27 -28.83 -5.34
C GLU A 100 11.23 -30.01 -4.35
N ASN A 101 12.22 -30.91 -4.43
CA ASN A 101 12.37 -32.01 -3.49
C ASN A 101 12.49 -31.53 -2.03
N GLN A 102 13.21 -30.42 -1.79
CA GLN A 102 13.34 -29.82 -0.45
C GLN A 102 12.02 -29.22 0.05
N LYS A 103 11.22 -28.62 -0.84
CA LYS A 103 9.88 -28.13 -0.48
C LYS A 103 8.96 -29.29 -0.11
N THR A 104 8.93 -30.35 -0.91
CA THR A 104 8.09 -31.54 -0.67
C THR A 104 8.47 -32.24 0.63
N ALA A 105 9.77 -32.40 0.91
CA ALA A 105 10.24 -32.96 2.18
C ALA A 105 9.79 -32.11 3.38
N ARG A 106 9.91 -30.78 3.29
CA ARG A 106 9.45 -29.85 4.34
C ARG A 106 7.94 -29.91 4.54
N MET A 107 7.16 -29.93 3.46
CA MET A 107 5.70 -30.10 3.51
C MET A 107 5.29 -31.43 4.13
N GLY A 108 6.04 -32.51 3.86
CA GLY A 108 5.82 -33.82 4.46
C GLY A 108 6.03 -33.83 5.98
N VAL A 109 7.09 -33.17 6.47
CA VAL A 109 7.37 -33.05 7.92
C VAL A 109 6.32 -32.18 8.62
N CYS A 110 5.87 -31.10 7.98
CA CYS A 110 4.84 -30.21 8.54
C CYS A 110 3.41 -30.74 8.38
N ARG A 111 3.20 -31.82 7.63
CA ARG A 111 1.88 -32.44 7.49
C ARG A 111 1.57 -33.14 8.81
N PRO A 112 0.45 -32.84 9.48
CA PRO A 112 0.09 -33.57 10.68
C PRO A 112 -0.08 -35.05 10.30
N SER A 113 0.72 -35.93 10.92
CA SER A 113 0.50 -37.36 10.80
C SER A 113 -0.88 -37.70 11.35
N SER A 114 -1.53 -38.72 10.81
CA SER A 114 -2.80 -39.25 11.34
C SER A 114 -2.75 -39.56 12.85
N PHE A 115 -1.54 -39.79 13.36
CA PHE A 115 -1.25 -39.96 14.78
C PHE A 115 -1.59 -38.71 15.63
N CYS A 116 -1.38 -37.50 15.09
CA CYS A 116 -1.71 -36.25 15.79
C CYS A 116 -3.22 -35.95 15.78
N THR A 117 -3.97 -36.43 14.79
CA THR A 117 -5.42 -36.23 14.77
C THR A 117 -6.14 -37.08 15.82
N GLU A 118 -5.74 -38.35 16.00
CA GLU A 118 -6.30 -39.21 17.06
C GLU A 118 -6.03 -38.65 18.46
N ALA A 119 -4.83 -38.09 18.69
CA ALA A 119 -4.49 -37.42 19.95
C ALA A 119 -5.34 -36.14 20.21
N ILE A 120 -5.69 -35.37 19.18
CA ILE A 120 -6.60 -34.21 19.33
C ILE A 120 -8.03 -34.68 19.69
N HIS A 121 -8.44 -35.85 19.20
CA HIS A 121 -9.73 -36.45 19.52
C HIS A 121 -9.81 -37.12 20.90
N SER A 122 -8.68 -37.35 21.57
CA SER A 122 -8.64 -37.81 22.97
C SER A 122 -8.43 -36.68 23.99
N LEU A 123 -8.14 -35.44 23.55
CA LEU A 123 -7.99 -34.30 24.45
C LEU A 123 -9.36 -33.81 25.00
N PRO A 124 -9.42 -33.40 26.28
CA PRO A 124 -10.58 -32.71 26.84
C PRO A 124 -10.91 -31.46 26.03
N THR A 125 -12.21 -31.16 25.87
CA THR A 125 -12.75 -30.16 24.92
C THR A 125 -12.06 -28.78 25.01
N ARG A 126 -11.65 -28.39 26.22
CA ARG A 126 -10.93 -27.13 26.51
C ARG A 126 -9.58 -27.00 25.78
N TRP A 127 -8.89 -28.10 25.52
CA TRP A 127 -7.53 -28.10 24.94
C TRP A 127 -7.51 -28.30 23.41
N ARG A 128 -8.64 -28.70 22.81
CA ARG A 128 -8.75 -28.90 21.36
C ARG A 128 -8.56 -27.61 20.56
N SER A 129 -9.05 -26.49 21.10
CA SER A 129 -8.91 -25.17 20.46
C SER A 129 -7.47 -24.64 20.47
N ILE A 130 -6.67 -25.06 21.46
CA ILE A 130 -5.27 -24.64 21.61
C ILE A 130 -4.37 -25.50 20.70
N ALA A 131 -4.63 -26.80 20.60
CA ALA A 131 -3.87 -27.73 19.75
C ALA A 131 -4.04 -27.46 18.24
N LYS A 132 -5.17 -26.86 17.82
CA LYS A 132 -5.45 -26.52 16.42
C LYS A 132 -4.49 -25.45 15.86
N TYR A 133 -3.83 -24.68 16.72
CA TYR A 133 -2.88 -23.62 16.37
C TYR A 133 -1.40 -23.97 16.66
N GLY A 134 -1.04 -25.25 16.56
CA GLY A 134 0.30 -25.63 16.10
C GLY A 134 1.49 -25.26 16.99
N TYR A 135 1.44 -25.62 18.28
CA TYR A 135 2.67 -25.74 19.08
C TYR A 135 3.05 -27.22 19.22
N CYS A 136 3.64 -27.79 18.16
CA CYS A 136 4.46 -28.99 18.31
C CYS A 136 5.80 -28.55 18.92
N ALA A 137 5.96 -28.80 20.22
CA ALA A 137 7.20 -28.58 20.93
C ALA A 137 8.30 -29.50 20.37
N ASN A 138 9.16 -28.95 19.52
CA ASN A 138 10.49 -29.50 19.23
C ASN A 138 11.48 -28.34 19.11
N LYS A 139 11.82 -27.77 20.27
CA LYS A 139 13.07 -27.03 20.48
C LYS A 139 13.94 -27.97 21.30
N ILE A 140 15.04 -28.46 20.73
CA ILE A 140 16.36 -28.68 21.36
C ILE A 140 17.27 -29.31 20.30
N GLN A 141 18.47 -28.75 20.17
CA GLN A 141 19.61 -29.14 19.32
C GLN A 141 19.59 -28.78 17.82
N LYS A 142 20.03 -27.56 17.51
CA LYS A 142 21.35 -27.38 16.89
C LYS A 142 21.81 -25.93 16.91
N SER A 143 22.89 -25.73 17.65
CA SER A 143 23.81 -24.60 17.62
C SER A 143 24.56 -24.53 16.28
N GLU A 144 24.90 -23.32 15.84
CA GLU A 144 26.26 -22.86 15.49
C GLU A 144 26.28 -21.80 14.37
N SER A 145 26.78 -20.63 14.78
CA SER A 145 27.66 -19.68 14.09
C SER A 145 27.52 -19.47 12.57
N LYS A 146 27.30 -18.19 12.19
CA LYS A 146 28.21 -17.44 11.32
C LYS A 146 27.92 -15.94 11.38
N SER A 147 28.99 -15.21 11.70
CA SER A 147 29.13 -13.76 11.65
C SER A 147 28.83 -13.20 10.26
N PHE A 148 28.14 -12.05 10.21
CA PHE A 148 27.98 -11.23 9.01
C PHE A 148 28.69 -9.89 9.20
N PRO A 149 29.65 -9.50 8.35
CA PRO A 149 30.18 -8.14 8.32
C PRO A 149 29.27 -7.20 7.50
N THR A 150 28.98 -6.06 8.12
CA THR A 150 28.78 -4.70 7.57
C THR A 150 28.76 -4.56 6.03
N LEU A 151 27.56 -4.43 5.46
CA LEU A 151 27.34 -3.91 4.11
C LEU A 151 26.00 -3.14 4.05
N TRP A 152 25.74 -2.37 5.11
CA TRP A 152 24.52 -1.57 5.27
C TRP A 152 24.54 -0.23 4.51
N ASP A 153 25.66 0.14 3.88
CA ASP A 153 25.81 1.49 3.30
C ASP A 153 25.57 1.59 1.78
N GLN A 154 25.12 0.53 1.09
CA GLN A 154 24.88 0.60 -0.36
C GLN A 154 23.41 0.61 -0.80
N CYS A 155 22.44 0.47 0.12
CA CYS A 155 21.02 0.52 -0.24
C CYS A 155 20.37 1.90 -0.08
N VAL A 156 21.14 2.95 0.19
CA VAL A 156 20.61 4.31 0.45
C VAL A 156 20.58 5.21 -0.80
N ASN A 157 21.24 4.83 -1.90
CA ASN A 157 21.49 5.77 -3.02
C ASN A 157 20.95 5.33 -4.40
N ASP A 158 19.83 4.62 -4.46
CA ASP A 158 19.09 4.55 -5.73
C ASP A 158 17.65 5.01 -5.56
N ASP A 159 17.35 6.11 -6.26
CA ASP A 159 16.05 6.73 -6.52
C ASP A 159 15.03 5.74 -7.14
N TYR A 160 14.60 4.74 -6.37
CA TYR A 160 13.51 3.82 -6.67
C TYR A 160 12.37 3.96 -5.64
N LEU A 161 11.75 5.15 -5.59
CA LEU A 161 10.32 5.32 -5.90
C LEU A 161 9.85 6.76 -5.73
#